data_AF-A0A448YH75-F1
#
_entry.id   AF-A0A448YH75-F1
#
_cell.length_a   1.000
_cell.length_b   1.000
_cell.length_c   1.000
_cell.angle_alpha   90.00
_cell.angle_beta   90.00
_cell.angle_gamma   90.00
#
_symmetry.space_group_name_H-M   'P 1'
#
loop_
_entity.id
_entity.type
_entity.pdbx_description
1 polymer ?
#
loop_
_entity_poly.entity_id
_entity_poly.type
_entity_poly.pdbx_seq_one_letter_code
_entity_poly.pdbx_strand_id
1 'polypeptide(L)'
;MRQKYKELRFRKAAERILSENPEFPGKITLLHSDGSPELPLYSKPLSYFLVAALPKFEATFLISPDSVPERPQLHLLYFEHTDSDTTMKIMNEAYDHGVHVENPLVNYLAIGPRDSVKLELDDSVQRDYLSKICIDGSVVLMKGKQRSITFGNSKRKGLKFVS
;
A
#
# COMPACT_ATOMS: atom_id res chain seq x y z
N MET A 1 18.88 -7.72 -18.06
CA MET A 1 17.61 -7.65 -18.85
C MET A 1 16.35 -7.38 -18.02
N ARG A 2 16.18 -7.93 -16.80
CA ARG A 2 14.94 -7.78 -16.00
C ARG A 2 14.65 -6.37 -15.45
N GLN A 3 15.64 -5.51 -15.26
CA GLN A 3 15.46 -4.20 -14.62
C GLN A 3 14.89 -3.15 -15.60
N LYS A 4 15.35 -3.15 -16.86
CA LYS A 4 14.99 -2.15 -17.89
C LYS A 4 13.51 -2.11 -18.30
N TYR A 5 12.74 -3.15 -17.99
CA TYR A 5 11.31 -3.25 -18.36
C TYR A 5 10.35 -3.20 -17.16
N LYS A 6 10.87 -3.06 -15.92
CA LYS A 6 10.02 -3.00 -14.72
C LYS A 6 9.22 -1.70 -14.70
N GLU A 7 9.88 -0.56 -14.83
CA GLU A 7 9.26 0.78 -14.88
C GLU A 7 8.17 0.85 -15.96
N LEU A 8 8.45 0.37 -17.17
CA LEU A 8 7.48 0.36 -18.28
C LEU A 8 6.24 -0.50 -17.98
N ARG A 9 6.39 -1.62 -17.26
CA ARG A 9 5.28 -2.49 -16.88
C ARG A 9 4.44 -1.88 -15.76
N PHE A 10 5.08 -1.27 -14.77
CA PHE A 10 4.39 -0.53 -13.72
C PHE A 10 3.61 0.65 -14.30
N ARG A 11 4.22 1.42 -15.19
CA ARG A 11 3.56 2.55 -15.86
C ARG A 11 2.33 2.10 -16.64
N LYS A 12 2.44 1.05 -17.47
CA LYS A 12 1.28 0.53 -18.22
C LYS A 12 0.16 -0.01 -17.34
N ALA A 13 0.50 -0.64 -16.22
CA ALA A 13 -0.49 -1.10 -15.25
C ALA A 13 -1.20 0.07 -14.56
N ALA A 14 -0.44 1.09 -14.16
CA ALA A 14 -0.96 2.32 -13.56
C ALA A 14 -1.85 3.08 -14.55
N GLU A 15 -1.39 3.30 -15.79
CA GLU A 15 -2.15 3.94 -16.87
C GLU A 15 -3.51 3.27 -17.07
N ARG A 16 -3.55 1.92 -17.08
CA ARG A 16 -4.80 1.18 -17.21
C ARG A 16 -5.73 1.38 -16.01
N ILE A 17 -5.22 1.29 -14.78
CA ILE A 17 -6.03 1.49 -13.57
C ILE A 17 -6.59 2.91 -13.56
N LEU A 18 -5.77 3.91 -13.87
CA LEU A 18 -6.18 5.31 -13.95
C LEU A 18 -7.22 5.54 -15.06
N SER A 19 -7.09 4.88 -16.21
CA SER A 19 -8.10 5.00 -17.28
C SER A 19 -9.45 4.38 -16.92
N GLU A 20 -9.44 3.28 -16.16
CA GLU A 20 -10.66 2.61 -15.72
C GLU A 20 -11.25 3.27 -14.45
N ASN A 21 -10.41 4.02 -13.72
CA ASN A 21 -10.67 4.62 -12.41
C ASN A 21 -11.53 3.76 -11.47
N PRO A 22 -11.15 2.49 -11.21
CA PRO A 22 -12.00 1.62 -10.41
C PRO A 22 -11.98 2.05 -8.95
N GLU A 23 -13.12 1.83 -8.30
CA GLU A 23 -13.20 1.82 -6.85
C GLU A 23 -12.60 0.53 -6.30
N PHE A 24 -11.70 0.63 -5.32
CA PHE A 24 -11.22 -0.51 -4.54
C PHE A 24 -11.96 -0.55 -3.20
N PRO A 25 -13.10 -1.28 -3.09
CA PRO A 25 -13.83 -1.38 -1.84
C PRO A 25 -13.08 -2.28 -0.86
N GLY A 26 -12.76 -1.72 0.30
CA GLY A 26 -12.05 -2.45 1.33
C GLY A 26 -12.06 -1.72 2.66
N LYS A 27 -11.63 -2.44 3.69
CA LYS A 27 -11.50 -1.96 5.06
C LYS A 27 -10.05 -2.03 5.49
N ILE A 28 -9.58 -0.94 6.09
CA ILE A 28 -8.27 -0.85 6.72
C ILE A 28 -8.47 -0.90 8.23
N THR A 29 -7.80 -1.84 8.89
CA THR A 29 -7.88 -2.02 10.34
C THR A 29 -6.47 -2.06 10.93
N LEU A 30 -6.24 -1.25 11.97
CA LEU A 30 -5.02 -1.32 12.77
C LEU A 30 -5.20 -2.39 13.85
N LEU A 31 -4.22 -3.28 13.94
CA LEU A 31 -4.15 -4.38 14.88
C LEU A 31 -3.04 -4.09 15.87
N HIS A 32 -3.41 -3.91 17.14
CA HIS A 32 -2.45 -3.67 18.20
C HIS A 32 -1.93 -4.98 18.78
N SER A 33 -0.63 -5.02 19.05
CA SER A 33 0.01 -6.21 19.64
C SER A 33 -0.20 -6.39 21.14
N ASP A 34 -0.66 -5.35 21.82
CA ASP A 34 -0.86 -5.31 23.26
C ASP A 34 -2.22 -5.88 23.70
N GLY A 35 -3.02 -6.38 22.75
CA GLY A 35 -4.36 -6.90 23.01
C GLY A 35 -5.44 -5.82 23.07
N SER A 36 -5.09 -4.55 22.77
CA SER A 36 -6.09 -3.50 22.57
C SER A 36 -7.03 -3.86 21.42
N PRO A 37 -8.28 -3.36 21.45
CA PRO A 37 -9.26 -3.64 20.39
C PRO A 37 -8.72 -3.28 19.00
N GLU A 38 -9.09 -4.06 17.98
CA GLU A 38 -8.84 -3.68 16.59
C GLU A 38 -9.44 -2.30 16.32
N LEU A 39 -8.66 -1.40 15.72
CA LEU A 39 -9.10 -0.04 15.40
C LEU A 39 -9.42 0.06 13.90
N PRO A 40 -10.69 0.19 13.49
CA PRO A 40 -11.04 0.46 12.11
C PRO A 40 -10.53 1.85 11.73
N LEU A 41 -9.56 1.92 10.81
CA LEU A 41 -9.01 3.19 10.33
C LEU A 41 -9.86 3.75 9.19
N TYR A 42 -10.36 2.87 8.32
CA TYR A 42 -11.06 3.28 7.11
C TYR A 42 -11.95 2.16 6.55
N SER A 43 -13.11 2.51 5.98
CA SER A 43 -14.09 1.52 5.48
C SER A 43 -14.90 2.00 4.27
N LYS A 44 -14.35 2.90 3.46
CA LYS A 44 -14.95 3.34 2.20
C LYS A 44 -14.09 2.89 1.02
N PRO A 45 -14.58 2.98 -0.23
CA PRO A 45 -13.75 2.74 -1.41
C PRO A 45 -12.48 3.61 -1.43
N LEU A 46 -11.39 3.01 -1.90
CA LEU A 46 -10.07 3.61 -2.02
C LEU A 46 -9.71 3.77 -3.49
N SER A 47 -8.92 4.80 -3.81
CA SER A 47 -8.15 4.84 -5.06
C SER A 47 -6.74 4.27 -4.85
N TYR A 48 -6.22 4.30 -3.62
CA TYR A 48 -4.87 3.88 -3.32
C TYR A 48 -4.71 3.36 -1.90
N PHE A 49 -3.92 2.31 -1.75
CA PHE A 49 -3.46 1.74 -0.49
C PHE A 49 -2.02 1.27 -0.65
N LEU A 50 -1.16 1.63 0.29
CA LEU A 50 0.24 1.25 0.30
C LEU A 50 0.72 1.05 1.73
N VAL A 51 1.52 0.00 1.93
CA VAL A 51 2.37 -0.14 3.12
C VAL A 51 3.82 -0.13 2.65
N ALA A 52 4.61 0.83 3.15
CA ALA A 52 5.98 1.05 2.74
C ALA A 52 6.95 0.91 3.92
N ALA A 53 7.98 0.06 3.76
CA ALA A 53 9.10 -0.06 4.68
C ALA A 53 10.27 0.86 4.32
N LEU A 54 10.37 1.28 3.06
CA LEU A 54 11.48 2.08 2.54
C LEU A 54 10.98 3.45 2.06
N PRO A 55 11.83 4.49 2.10
CA PRO A 55 11.42 5.82 1.68
C PRO A 55 11.17 5.93 0.18
N LYS A 56 11.94 5.19 -0.62
CA LYS A 56 11.92 5.26 -2.08
C LYS A 56 11.71 3.89 -2.71
N PHE A 57 10.89 3.81 -3.75
CA PHE A 57 10.84 2.62 -4.63
C PHE A 57 11.69 2.79 -5.90
N GLU A 58 11.89 4.04 -6.32
CA GLU A 58 12.74 4.43 -7.45
C GLU A 58 13.53 5.69 -7.07
N ALA A 59 14.60 6.02 -7.81
CA ALA A 59 15.56 7.06 -7.41
C ALA A 59 14.92 8.43 -7.08
N THR A 60 13.92 8.81 -7.87
CA THR A 60 13.19 10.09 -7.77
C THR A 60 11.84 9.97 -7.07
N PHE A 61 11.38 8.75 -6.75
CA PHE A 61 10.05 8.51 -6.20
C PHE A 61 10.11 8.34 -4.68
N LEU A 62 9.92 9.43 -3.94
CA LEU A 62 9.97 9.48 -2.47
C LEU A 62 8.57 9.28 -1.89
N ILE A 63 8.15 8.02 -1.77
CA ILE A 63 6.78 7.65 -1.41
C ILE A 63 6.51 7.62 0.11
N SER A 64 7.56 7.45 0.92
CA SER A 64 7.47 7.36 2.38
C SER A 64 8.58 8.19 3.04
N PRO A 65 8.49 9.53 2.99
CA PRO A 65 9.57 10.44 3.38
C PRO A 65 10.08 10.25 4.82
N ASP A 66 9.20 9.86 5.75
CA ASP A 66 9.57 9.64 7.15
C ASP A 66 10.18 8.24 7.39
N SER A 67 10.32 7.43 6.33
CA SER A 67 10.92 6.11 6.45
C SER A 67 12.45 6.13 6.56
N VAL A 68 12.96 5.50 7.62
CA VAL A 68 14.37 5.31 7.97
C VAL A 68 14.70 3.82 7.78
N PRO A 69 15.46 3.45 6.73
CA PRO A 69 15.75 2.06 6.37
C PRO A 69 16.31 1.20 7.51
N GLU A 70 17.03 1.79 8.45
CA GLU A 70 17.67 1.11 9.57
C GLU A 70 16.69 0.74 10.70
N ARG A 71 15.46 1.26 10.66
CA ARG A 71 14.45 1.05 11.70
C ARG A 71 13.41 0.02 11.25
N PRO A 72 12.94 -0.87 12.16
CA PRO A 72 11.84 -1.78 11.87
C PRO A 72 10.51 -1.01 11.92
N GLN A 73 10.21 -0.31 10.83
CA GLN A 73 9.04 0.54 10.71
C GLN A 73 8.33 0.32 9.38
N LEU A 74 7.02 0.48 9.44
CA LEU A 74 6.15 0.47 8.28
C LEU A 74 5.34 1.75 8.30
N HIS A 75 5.12 2.34 7.14
CA HIS A 75 4.20 3.45 6.99
C HIS A 75 3.03 3.01 6.14
N LEU A 76 1.83 3.29 6.62
CA LEU A 76 0.61 3.14 5.86
C LEU A 76 0.30 4.46 5.16
N LEU A 77 0.01 4.37 3.86
CA LEU A 77 -0.46 5.46 3.03
C LEU A 77 -1.74 5.03 2.31
N TYR A 78 -2.81 5.82 2.39
CA TYR A 78 -4.05 5.57 1.64
C TYR A 78 -4.85 6.85 1.42
N PHE A 79 -5.75 6.83 0.44
CA PHE A 79 -6.75 7.88 0.24
C PHE A 79 -8.06 7.35 -0.34
N GLU A 80 -9.15 8.05 0.00
CA GLU A 80 -10.51 7.78 -0.50
C GLU A 80 -10.53 7.75 -2.04
N HIS A 81 -11.49 7.00 -2.60
CA HIS A 81 -11.69 7.03 -4.04
C HIS A 81 -11.88 8.47 -4.55
N THR A 82 -11.14 8.80 -5.60
CA THR A 82 -11.17 10.10 -6.26
C THR A 82 -10.97 9.91 -7.76
N ASP A 83 -11.13 10.98 -8.54
CA ASP A 83 -10.94 10.93 -9.98
C ASP A 83 -9.45 10.70 -10.37
N SER A 84 -9.25 10.30 -11.63
CA SER A 84 -7.92 9.96 -12.15
C SER A 84 -6.95 11.14 -12.15
N ASP A 85 -7.44 12.36 -12.37
CA ASP A 85 -6.59 13.57 -12.42
C ASP A 85 -6.12 13.92 -11.01
N THR A 86 -7.01 13.86 -10.02
CA THR A 86 -6.67 14.05 -8.60
C THR A 86 -5.71 12.95 -8.13
N THR A 87 -5.98 11.69 -8.47
CA THR A 87 -5.08 10.56 -8.17
C THR A 87 -3.68 10.80 -8.76
N MET A 88 -3.60 11.20 -10.03
CA MET A 88 -2.33 11.49 -10.70
C MET A 88 -1.60 12.67 -10.06
N LYS A 89 -2.33 13.72 -9.67
CA LYS A 89 -1.74 14.88 -8.98
C LYS A 89 -1.07 14.46 -7.67
N ILE A 90 -1.78 13.71 -6.81
CA ILE A 90 -1.24 13.18 -5.56
C ILE A 90 0.00 12.30 -5.83
N MET A 91 -0.07 11.42 -6.81
CA MET A 91 1.05 10.53 -7.13
C MET A 91 2.26 11.27 -7.70
N ASN A 92 2.06 12.40 -8.40
CA ASN A 92 3.13 13.25 -8.89
C ASN A 92 3.83 14.03 -7.77
N GLU A 93 3.09 14.43 -6.72
CA GLU A 93 3.64 15.09 -5.53
C GLU A 93 4.69 14.19 -4.81
N ALA A 94 4.62 12.87 -4.96
CA ALA A 94 5.66 11.96 -4.44
C ALA A 94 7.02 12.08 -5.15
N TYR A 95 7.05 12.62 -6.38
CA TYR A 95 8.30 12.95 -7.08
C TYR A 95 8.86 14.33 -6.68
N ASP A 96 8.02 15.20 -6.13
CA ASP A 96 8.40 16.51 -5.63
C ASP A 96 8.73 16.40 -4.14
N HIS A 97 9.89 15.83 -3.82
CA HIS A 97 10.38 15.70 -2.45
C HIS A 97 9.42 15.01 -1.46
N GLY A 98 8.46 14.21 -1.95
CA GLY A 98 7.54 13.45 -1.10
C GLY A 98 6.45 14.29 -0.46
N VAL A 99 6.12 15.46 -1.00
CA VAL A 99 5.11 16.38 -0.43
C VAL A 99 3.67 15.85 -0.50
N HIS A 100 3.43 14.74 -1.18
CA HIS A 100 2.12 14.08 -1.22
C HIS A 100 1.61 13.67 0.17
N VAL A 101 2.49 13.45 1.15
CA VAL A 101 2.07 13.14 2.53
C VAL A 101 1.47 14.35 3.27
N GLU A 102 1.71 15.56 2.77
CA GLU A 102 1.12 16.80 3.30
C GLU A 102 -0.23 17.11 2.65
N ASN A 103 -0.60 16.38 1.59
CA ASN A 103 -1.86 16.56 0.91
C ASN A 103 -3.03 16.17 1.83
N PRO A 104 -4.05 17.02 2.00
CA PRO A 104 -5.16 16.77 2.93
C PRO A 104 -6.02 15.54 2.58
N LEU A 105 -5.91 15.01 1.35
CA LEU A 105 -6.59 13.78 0.94
C LEU A 105 -5.82 12.52 1.35
N VAL A 106 -4.53 12.65 1.66
CA VAL A 106 -3.63 11.54 1.95
C VAL A 106 -3.59 11.29 3.44
N ASN A 107 -3.86 10.04 3.82
CA ASN A 107 -3.62 9.57 5.17
C ASN A 107 -2.26 8.89 5.19
N TYR A 108 -1.31 9.47 5.92
CA TYR A 108 0.03 8.91 6.11
C TYR A 108 0.29 8.69 7.60
N LEU A 109 0.58 7.45 7.98
CA LEU A 109 0.77 7.09 9.39
C LEU A 109 1.85 6.03 9.58
N ALA A 110 2.69 6.24 10.60
CA ALA A 110 3.64 5.24 11.06
C ALA A 110 2.90 4.13 11.82
N ILE A 111 3.14 2.88 11.42
CA ILE A 111 2.65 1.69 12.12
C ILE A 111 3.63 1.39 13.25
N GLY A 112 3.10 1.21 14.47
CA GLY A 112 3.90 0.91 15.65
C GLY A 112 4.82 -0.31 15.44
N PRO A 113 5.99 -0.39 16.10
CA PRO A 113 6.99 -1.46 15.88
C PRO A 113 6.49 -2.90 16.11
N ARG A 114 5.34 -3.05 16.78
CA ARG A 114 4.70 -4.34 17.04
C ARG A 114 3.30 -4.43 16.44
N ASP A 115 2.76 -3.33 15.95
CA ASP A 115 1.41 -3.29 15.42
C ASP A 115 1.40 -3.77 13.97
N SER A 116 0.21 -4.03 13.47
CA SER A 116 0.01 -4.52 12.11
C SER A 116 -1.19 -3.82 11.47
N VAL A 117 -1.19 -3.71 10.16
CA VAL A 117 -2.32 -3.20 9.37
C VAL A 117 -2.91 -4.35 8.58
N LYS A 118 -4.21 -4.53 8.71
CA LYS A 118 -5.00 -5.49 7.95
C LYS A 118 -5.79 -4.74 6.88
N LEU A 119 -5.64 -5.16 5.62
CA LEU A 119 -6.50 -4.79 4.50
C LEU A 119 -7.45 -5.94 4.22
N GLU A 120 -8.75 -5.68 4.24
CA GLU A 120 -9.81 -6.64 3.90
C GLU A 120 -10.54 -6.11 2.68
N LEU A 121 -10.67 -6.92 1.63
CA LEU A 121 -11.48 -6.57 0.46
C LEU A 121 -12.94 -6.86 0.73
N ASP A 122 -13.83 -6.02 0.19
CA ASP A 122 -15.27 -6.24 0.31
C ASP A 122 -15.71 -7.48 -0.50
N ASP A 123 -16.72 -8.20 0.00
CA ASP A 123 -17.29 -9.37 -0.68
C ASP A 123 -17.96 -9.01 -2.01
N SER A 124 -18.36 -7.74 -2.20
CA SER A 124 -18.88 -7.20 -3.46
C SER A 124 -17.85 -7.13 -4.59
N VAL A 125 -16.55 -7.35 -4.33
CA VAL A 125 -15.52 -7.38 -5.38
C VAL A 125 -15.72 -8.61 -6.27
N GLN A 126 -16.34 -8.42 -7.43
CA GLN A 126 -16.59 -9.51 -8.39
C GLN A 126 -15.46 -9.68 -9.41
N ARG A 127 -14.66 -8.63 -9.66
CA ARG A 127 -13.61 -8.65 -10.69
C ARG A 127 -12.26 -9.03 -10.09
N ASP A 128 -11.69 -10.15 -10.52
CA ASP A 128 -10.42 -10.68 -10.03
C ASP A 128 -9.25 -9.68 -10.05
N TYR A 129 -9.23 -8.72 -10.99
CA TYR A 129 -8.13 -7.76 -11.05
C TYR A 129 -8.17 -6.70 -9.94
N LEU A 130 -9.35 -6.43 -9.37
CA LEU A 130 -9.51 -5.54 -8.21
C LEU A 130 -9.05 -6.20 -6.90
N SER A 131 -8.85 -7.52 -6.94
CA SER A 131 -8.32 -8.30 -5.82
C SER A 131 -6.82 -8.59 -5.93
N LYS A 132 -6.10 -7.89 -6.82
CA LYS A 132 -4.65 -8.04 -6.99
C LYS A 132 -3.91 -6.99 -6.18
N ILE A 133 -2.89 -7.43 -5.46
CA ILE A 133 -1.95 -6.56 -4.73
C ILE A 133 -0.52 -6.81 -5.20
N CYS A 134 0.30 -5.76 -5.19
CA CYS A 134 1.73 -5.86 -5.47
C CYS A 134 2.50 -5.93 -4.14
N ILE A 135 3.31 -6.98 -3.96
CA ILE A 135 4.19 -7.16 -2.81
C ILE A 135 5.61 -7.33 -3.35
N ASP A 136 6.49 -6.36 -3.08
CA ASP A 136 7.89 -6.35 -3.54
C ASP A 136 8.08 -6.68 -5.04
N GLY A 137 7.16 -6.16 -5.88
CA GLY A 137 7.16 -6.37 -7.32
C GLY A 137 6.57 -7.71 -7.79
N SER A 138 6.04 -8.52 -6.87
CA SER A 138 5.26 -9.72 -7.18
C SER A 138 3.77 -9.42 -7.08
N VAL A 139 3.01 -9.82 -8.09
CA VAL A 139 1.54 -9.66 -8.09
C VAL A 139 0.91 -10.87 -7.42
N VAL A 140 0.15 -10.63 -6.35
CA VAL A 140 -0.58 -11.65 -5.60
C VAL A 140 -2.08 -11.39 -5.75
N LEU A 141 -2.84 -12.46 -6.01
CA LEU A 141 -4.30 -12.42 -6.08
C LEU A 141 -4.88 -12.84 -4.72
N MET A 142 -5.60 -11.94 -4.07
CA MET A 142 -6.27 -12.18 -2.80
C MET A 142 -7.50 -13.08 -3.04
N LYS A 143 -7.40 -14.34 -2.59
CA LYS A 143 -8.45 -15.38 -2.71
C LYS A 143 -8.82 -15.94 -1.34
N GLY A 144 -9.96 -16.61 -1.25
CA GLY A 144 -10.45 -17.28 -0.03
C GLY A 144 -11.66 -16.56 0.59
N LYS A 145 -12.14 -17.08 1.72
CA LYS A 145 -13.37 -16.61 2.40
C LYS A 145 -13.26 -15.24 3.08
N GLN A 146 -12.06 -14.80 3.45
CA GLN A 146 -11.85 -13.54 4.20
C GLN A 146 -11.10 -12.47 3.40
N ARG A 147 -10.66 -12.77 2.15
CA ARG A 147 -9.90 -11.89 1.23
C ARG A 147 -9.14 -10.76 1.92
N SER A 148 -8.25 -11.12 2.83
CA SER A 148 -7.53 -10.18 3.68
C SER A 148 -6.04 -10.45 3.68
N ILE A 149 -5.27 -9.39 3.94
CA ILE A 149 -3.83 -9.45 4.09
C ILE A 149 -3.42 -8.55 5.26
N THR A 150 -2.49 -9.05 6.07
CA THR A 150 -1.97 -8.33 7.24
C THR A 150 -0.49 -8.04 7.04
N PHE A 151 -0.13 -6.77 7.16
CA PHE A 151 1.24 -6.26 7.12
C PHE A 151 1.66 -5.90 8.53
N GLY A 152 2.82 -6.39 8.97
CA GLY A 152 3.31 -6.11 10.31
C GLY A 152 4.82 -6.30 10.40
N ASN A 153 5.41 -5.65 11.39
CA ASN A 153 6.82 -5.84 11.69
C ASN A 153 7.01 -7.22 12.32
N SER A 154 7.68 -8.13 11.60
CA SER A 154 8.00 -9.45 12.14
C SER A 154 9.23 -9.39 13.03
N LYS A 155 9.13 -9.94 14.25
CA LYS A 155 10.27 -10.13 15.16
C LYS A 155 11.25 -11.23 14.71
N ARG A 156 11.08 -11.85 13.53
CA ARG A 156 12.01 -12.87 13.05
C ARG A 156 13.36 -12.23 12.70
N LYS A 157 14.24 -12.13 13.70
CA LYS A 157 15.69 -12.02 13.48
C LYS A 157 16.14 -13.27 12.74
N GLY A 158 16.40 -13.16 11.44
CA GLY A 158 17.16 -14.16 10.69
C GLY A 158 16.55 -14.55 9.35
N LEU A 159 17.34 -14.37 8.29
CA LEU A 159 17.28 -15.21 7.10
C LEU A 159 17.62 -16.64 7.53
N LYS A 160 16.62 -17.53 7.58
CA LYS A 160 16.89 -18.97 7.58
C LYS A 160 16.93 -19.43 6.13
N PHE A 161 18.13 -19.59 5.59
CA PHE A 161 18.35 -20.50 4.48
C PHE A 161 18.18 -21.92 5.03
N VAL A 162 17.09 -22.57 4.66
CA VAL A 162 16.99 -24.02 4.79
C VAL A 162 17.45 -24.56 3.44
N SER A 163 18.64 -25.18 3.42
CA SER A 163 19.09 -26.03 2.32
C SER A 163 18.29 -27.32 2.30
#